data_AF-A0A7W3SPD4-F1
#
_entry.id   AF-A0A7W3SPD4-F1
#
_cell.length_a   1.000
_cell.length_b   1.000
_cell.length_c   1.000
_cell.angle_alpha   90.00
_cell.angle_beta   90.00
_cell.angle_gamma   90.00
#
_symmetry.space_group_name_H-M   'P 1'
#
loop_
_entity.id
_entity.type
_entity.pdbx_description
1 polymer ?
#
loop_
_entity_poly.entity_id
_entity_poly.type
_entity_poly.pdbx_seq_one_letter_code
_entity_poly.pdbx_strand_id
1 'polypeptide(L)' 'MLSVTSDHGMNTMGQHGGTEPEERNVPLYVFGETPIPSSMLGNSQVLSQLNFAPLMCHYLGIEPSEAMLKWD' A
#
# COMPACT_ATOMS: atom_id res chain seq x y z
N MET A 1 3.32 15.15 -2.99
CA MET A 1 2.67 14.15 -2.12
C MET A 1 3.74 13.27 -1.50
N LEU A 2 3.58 12.95 -0.22
CA LEU A 2 4.45 12.09 0.56
C LEU A 2 3.65 10.86 0.99
N SER A 3 4.23 9.67 0.82
CA SER A 3 3.67 8.41 1.27
C SER A 3 4.72 7.67 2.10
N VAL A 4 4.35 7.20 3.28
CA VAL A 4 5.22 6.47 4.20
C VAL A 4 4.53 5.18 4.61
N THR A 5 5.18 4.05 4.35
CA THR A 5 4.76 2.71 4.78
C THR A 5 6.00 1.91 5.18
N SER A 6 5.79 0.84 5.95
CA SER A 6 6.82 -0.17 6.17
C SER A 6 6.79 -1.23 5.06
N ASP A 7 7.91 -1.88 4.83
CA ASP A 7 8.01 -3.08 3.98
C ASP A 7 7.40 -4.30 4.69
N HIS A 8 7.61 -4.42 6.01
CA HIS A 8 7.00 -5.42 6.87
C HIS A 8 6.83 -4.92 8.32
N GLY A 9 6.12 -5.69 9.14
CA GLY A 9 6.00 -5.51 10.58
C GLY A 9 7.00 -6.35 11.38
N MET A 10 6.78 -6.49 12.68
CA MET A 10 7.56 -7.34 13.58
C MET A 10 6.65 -7.94 14.65
N ASN A 11 6.98 -9.15 15.09
CA ASN A 11 6.31 -9.79 16.19
C ASN A 11 6.66 -9.16 17.55
N THR A 12 5.95 -9.57 18.61
CA THR A 12 6.18 -9.07 19.98
C THR A 12 7.61 -9.29 20.52
N MET A 13 8.37 -10.20 19.92
CA MET A 13 9.78 -10.47 20.25
C MET A 13 10.76 -9.66 19.37
N GLY A 14 10.27 -8.80 18.50
CA GLY A 14 11.07 -7.99 17.57
C GLY A 14 11.62 -8.76 16.37
N GLN A 15 11.08 -9.94 16.05
CA GLN A 15 11.44 -10.72 14.88
C GLN A 15 10.47 -10.48 13.72
N HIS A 16 10.91 -10.70 12.49
CA HIS A 16 10.08 -10.59 11.28
C HIS A 16 10.23 -11.82 10.39
N GLY A 17 9.42 -11.91 9.33
CA GLY A 17 9.49 -12.94 8.29
C GLY A 17 8.47 -14.08 8.46
N GLY A 18 7.68 -14.05 9.51
CA GLY A 18 6.50 -14.88 9.68
C GLY A 18 5.28 -14.31 8.95
N THR A 19 4.14 -14.98 9.14
CA THR A 19 2.89 -14.70 8.43
C THR A 19 1.80 -14.13 9.33
N GLU A 20 2.13 -13.83 10.59
CA GLU A 20 1.18 -13.34 11.58
C GLU A 20 0.76 -11.89 11.28
N PRO A 21 -0.42 -11.44 11.76
CA PRO A 21 -0.92 -10.10 11.48
C PRO A 21 0.06 -8.98 11.87
N GLU A 22 0.78 -9.12 12.98
CA GLU A 22 1.78 -8.14 13.45
C GLU A 22 3.00 -7.99 12.53
N GLU A 23 3.28 -9.01 11.71
CA GLU A 23 4.36 -8.99 10.72
C GLU A 23 3.88 -8.53 9.34
N ARG A 24 2.57 -8.63 9.05
CA ARG A 24 1.99 -8.33 7.73
C ARG A 24 1.20 -7.03 7.66
N ASN A 25 0.61 -6.59 8.76
CA ASN A 25 -0.17 -5.36 8.81
C ASN A 25 0.74 -4.20 9.19
N VAL A 26 0.98 -3.32 8.22
CA VAL A 26 1.86 -2.16 8.37
C VAL A 26 1.05 -0.87 8.20
N PRO A 27 1.43 0.22 8.90
CA PRO A 27 0.75 1.50 8.73
C PRO A 27 1.09 2.12 7.37
N LEU A 28 0.10 2.77 6.76
CA LEU A 28 0.28 3.66 5.62
C LEU A 28 -0.11 5.08 6.03
N TYR A 29 0.83 6.01 5.93
CA TYR A 29 0.59 7.44 6.11
C TYR A 29 0.72 8.16 4.77
N VAL A 30 -0.26 8.99 4.43
CA VAL A 30 -0.24 9.79 3.20
C VAL A 30 -0.47 11.25 3.53
N PHE A 31 0.37 12.13 2.97
CA PHE A 31 0.31 13.57 3.14
C PHE A 31 0.40 14.28 1.79
N GLY A 32 -0.57 15.16 1.51
CA GLY A 32 -0.60 15.95 0.28
C GLY A 32 -2.03 16.25 -0.15
N GLU A 33 -2.14 16.98 -1.26
CA GLU A 33 -3.42 17.43 -1.81
C GLU A 33 -4.02 16.43 -2.82
N THR A 34 -3.21 15.51 -3.34
CA THR A 34 -3.68 14.48 -4.26
C THR A 34 -4.26 13.32 -3.45
N PRO A 35 -5.56 13.01 -3.58
CA PRO A 35 -6.19 11.93 -2.83
C PRO A 35 -5.79 10.55 -3.38
N ILE A 36 -5.86 9.52 -2.53
CA ILE A 36 -5.86 8.13 -3.00
C ILE A 36 -7.18 7.88 -3.77
N PRO A 37 -7.14 7.30 -4.98
CA PRO A 37 -8.35 6.98 -5.73
C PRO A 37 -9.31 6.08 -4.94
N SER A 38 -10.60 6.42 -4.93
CA SER A 38 -11.61 5.64 -4.22
C SER A 38 -11.73 4.20 -4.74
N SER A 39 -11.48 3.99 -6.04
CA SER A 39 -11.45 2.66 -6.67
C SER A 39 -10.35 1.76 -6.12
N MET A 40 -9.23 2.33 -5.66
CA MET A 40 -8.18 1.59 -4.96
C MET A 40 -8.57 1.21 -3.53
N LEU A 41 -9.34 2.06 -2.84
CA LEU A 41 -9.71 1.86 -1.43
C LEU A 41 -10.75 0.74 -1.25
N GLY A 42 -11.63 0.53 -2.23
CA GLY A 42 -12.72 -0.45 -2.12
C GLY A 42 -13.60 -0.23 -0.88
N ASN A 43 -14.22 -1.32 -0.39
CA ASN A 43 -15.08 -1.30 0.82
C ASN A 43 -14.33 -1.68 2.11
N SER A 44 -13.00 -1.89 2.06
CA SER A 44 -12.21 -2.41 3.17
C SER A 44 -11.27 -1.34 3.71
N GLN A 45 -11.04 -1.33 5.02
CA GLN A 45 -10.01 -0.48 5.64
C GLN A 45 -8.59 -1.05 5.51
N VAL A 46 -8.45 -2.24 4.88
CA VAL A 46 -7.15 -2.90 4.69
C VAL A 46 -6.75 -2.84 3.22
N LEU A 47 -5.57 -2.29 2.96
CA LEU A 47 -4.98 -2.18 1.63
C LEU A 47 -3.87 -3.21 1.46
N SER A 48 -3.91 -3.94 0.34
CA SER A 48 -2.77 -4.74 -0.09
C SER A 48 -1.61 -3.85 -0.53
N GLN A 49 -0.39 -4.16 -0.09
CA GLN A 49 0.84 -3.50 -0.55
C GLN A 49 1.02 -3.59 -2.08
N LEU A 50 0.39 -4.55 -2.75
CA LEU A 50 0.41 -4.66 -4.22
C LEU A 50 -0.20 -3.44 -4.92
N ASN A 51 -1.00 -2.64 -4.22
CA ASN A 51 -1.54 -1.40 -4.78
C ASN A 51 -0.51 -0.26 -4.82
N PHE A 52 0.63 -0.38 -4.13
CA PHE A 52 1.55 0.75 -4.00
C PHE A 52 2.24 1.08 -5.33
N ALA A 53 2.63 0.07 -6.11
CA ALA A 53 3.22 0.26 -7.43
C ALA A 53 2.26 0.98 -8.41
N PRO A 54 1.02 0.50 -8.66
CA PRO A 54 0.08 1.22 -9.52
C PRO A 54 -0.30 2.60 -8.95
N LEU A 55 -0.26 2.80 -7.63
CA LEU A 55 -0.46 4.12 -7.02
C LEU A 55 0.65 5.10 -7.34
N MET A 56 1.91 4.67 -7.32
CA MET A 56 3.00 5.54 -7.75
C MET A 56 2.91 5.86 -9.24
N CYS A 57 2.54 4.88 -10.09
CA CYS A 57 2.26 5.11 -11.50
C CYS A 57 1.18 6.18 -11.70
N HIS A 58 0.06 6.08 -10.99
CA HIS A 58 -1.01 7.07 -11.02
C HIS A 58 -0.53 8.48 -10.65
N TYR A 59 0.24 8.61 -9.57
CA TYR A 59 0.75 9.90 -9.10
C TYR A 59 1.81 10.51 -10.02
N LEU A 60 2.56 9.68 -10.76
CA LEU A 60 3.55 10.13 -11.73
C LEU A 60 2.98 10.33 -13.14
N GLY A 61 1.72 9.96 -13.39
CA GLY A 61 1.11 10.00 -14.72
C GLY A 61 1.72 8.99 -15.70
N ILE A 62 2.11 7.81 -15.20
CA ILE A 62 2.73 6.73 -15.99
C ILE A 62 1.76 5.55 -16.05
N GLU A 63 1.71 4.88 -17.20
CA GLU A 63 0.93 3.65 -17.38
C GLU A 63 1.46 2.50 -16.51
N PRO A 64 0.61 1.86 -15.68
CA PRO A 64 0.98 0.65 -14.95
C PRO A 64 1.33 -0.52 -15.88
N SER A 65 2.19 -1.43 -15.44
CA SER A 65 2.46 -2.65 -16.22
C SER A 65 1.28 -3.64 -16.16
N GLU A 66 1.19 -4.54 -17.14
CA GLU A 66 0.11 -5.54 -17.20
C GLU A 66 0.04 -6.47 -15.98
N ALA A 67 1.15 -6.62 -15.25
CA ALA A 67 1.24 -7.46 -14.05
C ALA A 67 0.76 -6.75 -12.76
N MET A 68 0.51 -5.43 -12.80
CA MET A 68 0.05 -4.68 -11.64
C MET A 68 -1.46 -4.85 -11.43
N LEU A 69 -1.92 -4.63 -10.19
CA LEU A 69 -3.34 -4.56 -9.89
C LEU A 69 -3.98 -3.43 -10.69
N LYS A 70 -5.14 -3.72 -11.27
CA LYS A 70 -6.00 -2.73 -11.92
C LYS A 70 -7.06 -2.29 -10.93
N TRP A 71 -7.43 -1.02 -11.03
CA TRP A 71 -8.54 -0.46 -10.26
C TRP A 71 -9.68 -0.19 -11.23
N ASP A 72 -10.90 -0.53 -10.82
CA ASP A 72 -12.11 -0.38 -11.65
C ASP A 72 -12.61 1.08 -11.71
#